data_AF-A0A1Q9E0K2-F1
#
_entry.id   AF-A0A1Q9E0K2-F1
#
_cell.length_a   1.000
_cell.length_b   1.000
_cell.length_c   1.000
_cell.angle_alpha   90.00
_cell.angle_beta   90.00
_cell.angle_gamma   90.00
#
_symmetry.space_group_name_H-M   'P 1'
#
loop_
_entity.id
_entity.type
_entity.pdbx_description
1 polymer ?
#
loop_
_entity_poly.entity_id
_entity_poly.type
_entity_poly.pdbx_seq_one_letter_code
_entity_poly.pdbx_strand_id
1 'polypeptide(L)'
;MMTPSAGGTPEFMQKFLSDMQVSCEHARQEASRGLRTWGDELREETLLGLGEKLFLELTERALAELTKSTRDAHEATVQTWKEFGRKRALHEQRLNPRLADANKETELQELVEAEAQRHADALQTCKEDRERMAASLRAACDHFVGRLTNIAEVSIRLLDLLPLHSHFGALPGDEKVEPPRMSIKRRLRRLNAEEEKVPEAPNPKAAAKGKAEPKAAAAPEEKPSGLPERKWIGLPKYELRALLCGGGWPADPVLMEEETIDEQKVQELTESMSSFRSPVHRSIVDGRLQFYERYKKQFTAEVSRWNAEMSAREAKEEAGEKNWQSMIRQLRGE
;
A
#
# COMPACT_ATOMS: atom_id res chain seq x y z
N MET A 1 30.09 -79.30 34.84
CA MET A 1 30.15 -77.84 34.68
C MET A 1 29.36 -77.48 33.42
N MET A 2 28.13 -77.01 33.58
CA MET A 2 27.34 -76.47 32.47
C MET A 2 27.65 -74.98 32.37
N THR A 3 28.22 -74.56 31.24
CA THR A 3 28.35 -73.14 30.91
C THR A 3 26.96 -72.56 30.62
N PRO A 4 26.61 -71.38 31.15
CA PRO A 4 25.35 -70.75 30.81
C PRO A 4 25.35 -70.40 29.32
N SER A 5 24.40 -70.98 28.58
CA SER A 5 24.05 -70.52 27.23
C SER A 5 23.70 -69.04 27.32
N ALA A 6 24.54 -68.19 26.75
CA ALA A 6 24.28 -66.76 26.64
C ALA A 6 22.94 -66.59 25.92
N GLY A 7 21.95 -66.03 26.60
CA GLY A 7 20.64 -65.69 26.04
C GLY A 7 20.75 -64.57 25.02
N GLY A 8 21.33 -64.87 23.86
CA GLY A 8 21.41 -63.97 22.71
C GLY A 8 20.13 -64.01 21.88
N THR A 9 19.73 -62.86 21.35
CA THR A 9 18.62 -62.75 20.39
C THR A 9 18.89 -63.68 19.20
N PRO A 10 17.93 -64.53 18.79
CA PRO A 10 18.11 -65.44 17.65
C PRO A 10 18.54 -64.70 16.38
N GLU A 11 19.43 -65.31 15.60
CA GLU A 11 20.02 -64.70 14.39
C GLU A 11 18.97 -64.23 13.38
N PHE A 12 17.86 -64.99 13.23
CA PHE A 12 16.75 -64.58 12.36
C PHE A 12 16.07 -63.28 12.83
N MET A 13 15.97 -63.08 14.15
CA MET A 13 15.41 -61.84 14.72
C MET A 13 16.38 -60.68 14.53
N GLN A 14 17.69 -60.92 14.67
CA GLN A 14 18.70 -59.88 14.40
C GLN A 14 18.65 -59.42 12.95
N LYS A 15 18.58 -60.37 12.00
CA LYS A 15 18.44 -60.07 10.57
C LYS A 15 17.14 -59.36 10.23
N PHE A 16 16.01 -59.81 10.80
CA PHE A 16 14.72 -59.15 10.61
C PHE A 16 14.74 -57.70 11.10
N LEU A 17 15.31 -57.46 12.30
CA LEU A 17 15.43 -56.11 12.85
C LEU A 17 16.37 -55.22 12.02
N SER A 18 17.47 -55.76 11.49
CA SER A 18 18.35 -55.00 10.59
C SER A 18 17.65 -54.64 9.28
N ASP A 19 16.92 -55.58 8.68
CA ASP A 19 16.17 -55.36 7.44
C ASP A 19 15.07 -54.30 7.65
N MET A 20 14.38 -54.37 8.80
CA MET A 20 13.38 -53.38 9.18
C MET A 20 14.01 -52.01 9.42
N GLN A 21 15.17 -51.92 10.07
CA GLN A 21 15.88 -50.66 10.27
C GLN A 21 16.27 -50.03 8.93
N VAL A 22 16.83 -50.80 7.99
CA VAL A 22 17.16 -50.34 6.64
C VAL A 22 15.92 -49.84 5.90
N SER A 23 14.81 -50.59 5.98
CA SER A 23 13.54 -50.19 5.37
C SER A 23 12.98 -48.88 5.97
N CYS A 24 13.02 -48.74 7.29
CA CYS A 24 12.59 -47.51 7.98
C CYS A 24 13.49 -46.32 7.62
N GLU A 25 14.81 -46.50 7.54
CA GLU A 25 15.74 -45.45 7.12
C GLU A 25 15.49 -45.02 5.67
N HIS A 26 15.24 -45.98 4.77
CA HIS A 26 14.87 -45.70 3.38
C HIS A 26 13.58 -44.88 3.29
N ALA A 27 12.52 -45.31 3.98
CA ALA A 27 11.24 -44.60 4.00
C ALA A 27 11.38 -43.17 4.56
N ARG A 28 12.20 -42.99 5.62
CA ARG A 28 12.50 -41.67 6.18
C ARG A 28 13.24 -40.77 5.18
N GLN A 29 14.19 -41.32 4.42
CA GLN A 29 14.91 -40.58 3.39
C GLN A 29 13.98 -40.18 2.24
N GLU A 30 13.13 -41.08 1.77
CA GLU A 30 12.13 -40.79 0.73
C GLU A 30 11.16 -39.69 1.17
N ALA A 31 10.61 -39.79 2.37
CA ALA A 31 9.74 -38.75 2.94
C ALA A 31 10.47 -37.40 3.05
N SER A 32 11.75 -37.42 3.44
CA SER A 32 12.56 -36.19 3.52
C SER A 32 12.83 -35.58 2.15
N ARG A 33 13.02 -36.40 1.10
CA ARG A 33 13.14 -35.92 -0.29
C ARG A 33 11.82 -35.32 -0.78
N GLY A 34 10.70 -36.00 -0.54
CA GLY A 34 9.37 -35.49 -0.91
C GLY A 34 9.07 -34.13 -0.28
N LEU A 35 9.38 -33.96 1.01
CA LEU A 35 9.20 -32.67 1.70
C LEU A 35 10.07 -31.55 1.09
N ARG A 36 11.30 -31.84 0.65
CA ARG A 36 12.14 -30.85 -0.05
C ARG A 36 11.52 -30.43 -1.35
N THR A 37 11.15 -31.42 -2.17
CA THR A 37 10.53 -31.17 -3.48
C THR A 37 9.28 -30.32 -3.33
N TRP A 38 8.41 -30.65 -2.37
CA TRP A 38 7.23 -29.82 -2.10
C TRP A 38 7.57 -28.42 -1.60
N GLY A 39 8.61 -28.28 -0.77
CA GLY A 39 9.08 -26.97 -0.30
C GLY A 39 9.58 -26.09 -1.46
N ASP A 40 10.33 -26.70 -2.38
CA ASP A 40 10.85 -26.04 -3.57
C ASP A 40 9.72 -25.72 -4.56
N GLU A 41 8.81 -26.63 -4.87
CA GLU A 41 7.63 -26.41 -5.72
C GLU A 41 6.69 -25.32 -5.16
N LEU A 42 6.45 -25.34 -3.84
CA LEU A 42 5.63 -24.33 -3.17
C LEU A 42 6.24 -22.94 -3.37
N ARG A 43 7.54 -22.79 -3.12
CA ARG A 43 8.25 -21.51 -3.25
C ARG A 43 8.44 -21.09 -4.72
N GLU A 44 8.89 -21.98 -5.58
CA GLU A 44 9.34 -21.64 -6.92
C GLU A 44 8.23 -21.63 -7.97
N GLU A 45 7.09 -22.27 -7.71
CA GLU A 45 5.99 -22.35 -8.67
C GLU A 45 4.68 -21.82 -8.09
N THR A 46 4.23 -22.39 -6.97
CA THR A 46 2.87 -22.14 -6.46
C THR A 46 2.69 -20.71 -5.93
N LEU A 47 3.66 -20.23 -5.13
CA LEU A 47 3.55 -18.93 -4.46
C LEU A 47 3.99 -17.75 -5.33
N LEU A 48 4.56 -17.98 -6.52
CA LEU A 48 4.95 -16.89 -7.42
C LEU A 48 3.78 -15.96 -7.78
N GLY A 49 2.58 -16.52 -7.95
CA GLY A 49 1.35 -15.76 -8.25
C GLY A 49 0.59 -15.26 -7.03
N LEU A 50 1.11 -15.46 -5.81
CA LEU A 50 0.42 -15.08 -4.57
C LEU A 50 0.17 -13.56 -4.50
N GLY A 51 1.21 -12.77 -4.78
CA GLY A 51 1.13 -11.31 -4.72
C GLY A 51 0.04 -10.76 -5.65
N GLU A 52 0.01 -11.21 -6.90
CA GLU A 52 -1.00 -10.77 -7.87
C GLU A 52 -2.43 -11.05 -7.37
N LYS A 53 -2.72 -12.26 -6.92
CA LYS A 53 -4.06 -12.64 -6.45
C LYS A 53 -4.49 -11.84 -5.21
N LEU A 54 -3.59 -11.70 -4.22
CA LEU A 54 -3.89 -10.97 -2.99
C LEU A 54 -4.16 -9.49 -3.26
N PHE A 55 -3.29 -8.85 -4.05
CA PHE A 55 -3.40 -7.42 -4.29
C PHE A 55 -4.48 -7.07 -5.31
N LEU A 56 -4.80 -7.97 -6.25
CA LEU A 56 -5.96 -7.82 -7.14
C LEU A 56 -7.25 -7.76 -6.33
N GLU A 57 -7.50 -8.76 -5.49
CA GLU A 57 -8.72 -8.83 -4.67
C GLU A 57 -8.83 -7.62 -3.74
N LEU A 58 -7.75 -7.28 -3.03
CA LEU A 58 -7.73 -6.12 -2.15
C LEU A 58 -8.04 -4.83 -2.90
N THR A 59 -7.44 -4.64 -4.07
CA THR A 59 -7.62 -3.42 -4.87
C THR A 59 -9.04 -3.31 -5.41
N GLU A 60 -9.61 -4.40 -5.91
CA GLU A 60 -10.99 -4.42 -6.41
C GLU A 60 -11.98 -4.12 -5.29
N ARG A 61 -11.77 -4.72 -4.11
CA ARG A 61 -12.59 -4.41 -2.94
C ARG A 61 -12.45 -2.95 -2.51
N ALA A 62 -11.22 -2.42 -2.44
CA ALA A 62 -10.98 -1.03 -2.06
C ALA A 62 -11.59 -0.02 -3.04
N LEU A 63 -11.62 -0.34 -4.35
CA LEU A 63 -12.27 0.49 -5.36
C LEU A 63 -13.80 0.45 -5.25
N ALA A 64 -14.38 -0.70 -4.93
CA ALA A 64 -15.80 -0.83 -4.65
C ALA A 64 -16.18 -0.04 -3.37
N GLU A 65 -15.38 -0.16 -2.30
CA GLU A 65 -15.53 0.60 -1.06
C GLU A 65 -15.40 2.11 -1.31
N LEU A 66 -14.41 2.55 -2.10
CA LEU A 66 -14.25 3.95 -2.52
C LEU A 66 -15.51 4.46 -3.22
N THR A 67 -15.96 3.75 -4.25
CA THR A 67 -17.14 4.15 -5.05
C THR A 67 -18.39 4.24 -4.19
N LYS A 68 -18.59 3.27 -3.29
CA LYS A 68 -19.70 3.27 -2.33
C LYS A 68 -19.59 4.46 -1.38
N SER A 69 -18.43 4.69 -0.77
CA SER A 69 -18.24 5.75 0.22
C SER A 69 -18.42 7.17 -0.35
N THR A 70 -18.00 7.42 -1.59
CA THR A 70 -18.22 8.72 -2.24
C THR A 70 -19.68 8.90 -2.65
N ARG A 71 -20.33 7.83 -3.13
CA ARG A 71 -21.76 7.82 -3.41
C ARG A 71 -22.58 8.11 -2.16
N ASP A 72 -22.33 7.40 -1.05
CA ASP A 72 -23.03 7.59 0.21
C ASP A 72 -22.85 9.03 0.75
N ALA A 73 -21.62 9.57 0.65
CA ALA A 73 -21.33 10.95 1.04
C ALA A 73 -22.10 11.98 0.18
N HIS A 74 -22.29 11.71 -1.11
CA HIS A 74 -23.08 12.56 -2.00
C HIS A 74 -24.59 12.42 -1.77
N GLU A 75 -25.10 11.19 -1.63
CA GLU A 75 -26.53 10.92 -1.44
C GLU A 75 -27.10 11.62 -0.20
N ALA A 76 -26.26 11.84 0.82
CA ALA A 76 -26.62 12.56 2.05
C ALA A 76 -27.18 13.98 1.82
N THR A 77 -26.82 14.66 0.73
CA THR A 77 -27.26 16.05 0.44
C THR A 77 -28.09 16.21 -0.82
N VAL A 78 -28.35 15.13 -1.56
CA VAL A 78 -29.15 15.18 -2.79
C VAL A 78 -30.53 15.82 -2.56
N GLN A 79 -31.19 15.52 -1.44
CA GLN A 79 -32.50 16.09 -1.14
C GLN A 79 -32.43 17.58 -0.81
N THR A 80 -31.45 17.99 0.00
CA THR A 80 -31.19 19.40 0.32
C THR A 80 -30.99 20.24 -0.94
N TRP A 81 -30.21 19.71 -1.90
CA TRP A 81 -29.98 20.38 -3.18
C TRP A 81 -31.24 20.50 -4.04
N LYS A 82 -32.11 19.47 -4.04
CA LYS A 82 -33.42 19.55 -4.71
C LYS A 82 -34.31 20.62 -4.08
N GLU A 83 -34.28 20.74 -2.76
CA GLU A 83 -35.05 21.76 -2.04
C GLU A 83 -34.55 23.17 -2.35
N PHE A 84 -33.25 23.41 -2.37
CA PHE A 84 -32.69 24.71 -2.79
C PHE A 84 -33.08 25.06 -4.22
N GLY A 85 -32.99 24.10 -5.15
CA GLY A 85 -33.45 24.31 -6.53
C GLY A 85 -34.94 24.66 -6.61
N ARG A 86 -35.80 24.00 -5.81
CA ARG A 86 -37.23 24.30 -5.74
C ARG A 86 -37.50 25.68 -5.15
N LYS A 87 -36.82 26.04 -4.06
CA LYS A 87 -36.95 27.36 -3.40
C LYS A 87 -36.56 28.48 -4.35
N ARG A 88 -35.42 28.34 -5.02
CA ARG A 88 -34.96 29.32 -6.01
C ARG A 88 -35.94 29.49 -7.17
N ALA A 89 -36.42 28.40 -7.76
CA ALA A 89 -37.43 28.48 -8.81
C ALA A 89 -38.72 29.18 -8.35
N LEU A 90 -39.14 28.96 -7.10
CA LEU A 90 -40.27 29.66 -6.50
C LEU A 90 -39.99 31.17 -6.33
N HIS A 91 -38.79 31.53 -5.87
CA HIS A 91 -38.40 32.93 -5.72
C HIS A 91 -38.32 33.64 -7.08
N GLU A 92 -37.74 33.01 -8.10
CA GLU A 92 -37.71 33.50 -9.48
C GLU A 92 -39.12 33.67 -10.06
N GLN A 93 -40.06 32.77 -9.77
CA GLN A 93 -41.46 32.91 -10.20
C GLN A 93 -42.20 34.05 -9.48
N ARG A 94 -41.92 34.25 -8.18
CA ARG A 94 -42.52 35.33 -7.40
C ARG A 94 -41.98 36.70 -7.81
N LEU A 95 -40.74 36.74 -8.30
CA LEU A 95 -40.12 37.94 -8.83
C LEU A 95 -40.81 38.37 -10.12
N ASN A 96 -41.79 39.26 -10.00
CA ASN A 96 -42.62 39.72 -11.11
C ASN A 96 -42.60 41.25 -11.25
N PRO A 97 -42.90 41.80 -12.44
CA PRO A 97 -42.85 43.25 -12.68
C PRO A 97 -43.73 44.10 -11.75
N ARG A 98 -44.77 43.51 -11.13
CA ARG A 98 -45.65 44.25 -10.20
C ARG A 98 -44.98 44.56 -8.87
N LEU A 99 -43.85 43.93 -8.57
CA LEU A 99 -43.04 44.24 -7.39
C LEU A 99 -42.20 45.52 -7.57
N ALA A 100 -42.20 46.13 -8.76
CA ALA A 100 -41.59 47.45 -8.98
C ALA A 100 -42.43 48.62 -8.41
N ASP A 101 -43.67 48.36 -8.00
CA ASP A 101 -44.53 49.38 -7.39
C ASP A 101 -44.02 49.73 -5.99
N ALA A 102 -43.89 51.02 -5.66
CA ALA A 102 -43.43 51.50 -4.34
C ALA A 102 -44.27 50.97 -3.15
N ASN A 103 -45.53 50.61 -3.39
CA ASN A 103 -46.41 50.04 -2.36
C ASN A 103 -46.11 48.56 -2.03
N LYS A 104 -45.28 47.88 -2.85
CA LYS A 104 -44.87 46.48 -2.66
C LYS A 104 -43.39 46.33 -2.32
N GLU A 105 -42.74 47.42 -1.94
CA GLU A 105 -41.33 47.44 -1.58
C GLU A 105 -41.01 46.46 -0.43
N THR A 106 -41.91 46.33 0.55
CA THR A 106 -41.74 45.37 1.65
C THR A 106 -41.75 43.92 1.18
N GLU A 107 -42.66 43.56 0.26
CA GLU A 107 -42.73 42.22 -0.32
C GLU A 107 -41.48 41.90 -1.14
N LEU A 108 -40.95 42.89 -1.87
CA LEU A 108 -39.70 42.75 -2.62
C LEU A 108 -38.51 42.56 -1.67
N GLN A 109 -38.43 43.32 -0.58
CA GLN A 109 -37.37 43.20 0.43
C GLN A 109 -37.39 41.82 1.10
N GLU A 110 -38.56 41.34 1.53
CA GLU A 110 -38.70 40.00 2.11
C GLU A 110 -38.26 38.90 1.14
N LEU A 111 -38.58 39.03 -0.16
CA LEU A 111 -38.17 38.08 -1.18
C LEU A 111 -36.64 38.11 -1.42
N VAL A 112 -36.04 39.29 -1.42
CA VAL A 112 -34.58 39.46 -1.53
C VAL A 112 -33.86 38.85 -0.34
N GLU A 113 -34.33 39.10 0.89
CA GLU A 113 -33.77 38.53 2.11
C GLU A 113 -33.89 37.00 2.13
N ALA A 114 -35.06 36.47 1.74
CA ALA A 114 -35.28 35.03 1.67
C ALA A 114 -34.36 34.34 0.63
N GLU A 115 -34.13 34.99 -0.52
CA GLU A 115 -33.23 34.46 -1.54
C GLU A 115 -31.76 34.60 -1.13
N ALA A 116 -31.37 35.69 -0.47
CA ALA A 116 -30.03 35.87 0.08
C ALA A 116 -29.71 34.82 1.15
N GLN A 117 -30.67 34.51 2.05
CA GLN A 117 -30.50 33.45 3.04
C GLN A 117 -30.35 32.08 2.37
N ARG A 118 -31.21 31.76 1.38
CA ARG A 118 -31.11 30.50 0.62
C ARG A 118 -29.75 30.37 -0.07
N HIS A 119 -29.22 31.45 -0.63
CA HIS A 119 -27.88 31.46 -1.24
C HIS A 119 -26.79 31.17 -0.21
N ALA A 120 -26.84 31.86 0.94
CA ALA A 120 -25.89 31.65 2.03
C ALA A 120 -25.92 30.18 2.54
N ASP A 121 -27.11 29.63 2.74
CA ASP A 121 -27.30 28.23 3.14
C ASP A 121 -26.75 27.25 2.09
N ALA A 122 -26.96 27.53 0.80
CA ALA A 122 -26.45 26.72 -0.30
C ALA A 122 -24.92 26.74 -0.36
N LEU A 123 -24.28 27.91 -0.20
CA LEU A 123 -22.83 28.03 -0.15
C LEU A 123 -22.22 27.32 1.07
N GLN A 124 -22.89 27.41 2.22
CA GLN A 124 -22.47 26.68 3.42
C GLN A 124 -22.58 25.16 3.20
N THR A 125 -23.67 24.70 2.59
CA THR A 125 -23.85 23.28 2.23
C THR A 125 -22.78 22.80 1.23
N CYS A 126 -22.37 23.63 0.26
CA CYS A 126 -21.24 23.32 -0.63
C CYS A 126 -19.94 23.06 0.15
N LYS A 127 -19.62 23.91 1.13
CA LYS A 127 -18.43 23.75 1.97
C LYS A 127 -18.49 22.44 2.77
N GLU A 128 -19.62 22.17 3.41
CA GLU A 128 -19.84 20.94 4.19
C GLU A 128 -19.78 19.69 3.31
N ASP A 129 -20.28 19.75 2.08
CA ASP A 129 -20.19 18.67 1.10
C ASP A 129 -18.75 18.40 0.68
N ARG A 130 -17.96 19.46 0.42
CA ARG A 130 -16.52 19.33 0.14
C ARG A 130 -15.77 18.72 1.32
N GLU A 131 -16.07 19.14 2.54
CA GLU A 131 -15.51 18.58 3.77
C GLU A 131 -15.83 17.10 3.95
N ARG A 132 -17.11 16.73 3.80
CA ARG A 132 -17.56 15.34 3.91
C ARG A 132 -16.92 14.45 2.85
N MET A 133 -16.89 14.92 1.61
CA MET A 133 -16.28 14.19 0.49
C MET A 133 -14.77 14.04 0.68
N ALA A 134 -14.07 15.10 1.08
CA ALA A 134 -12.63 15.03 1.36
C ALA A 134 -12.33 14.07 2.52
N ALA A 135 -13.12 14.09 3.59
CA ALA A 135 -12.97 13.15 4.71
C ALA A 135 -13.16 11.70 4.25
N SER A 136 -14.18 11.43 3.43
CA SER A 136 -14.44 10.10 2.85
C SER A 136 -13.26 9.61 1.98
N LEU A 137 -12.76 10.48 1.09
CA LEU A 137 -11.63 10.17 0.22
C LEU A 137 -10.32 9.95 1.00
N ARG A 138 -10.05 10.75 2.04
CA ARG A 138 -8.88 10.58 2.94
C ARG A 138 -8.93 9.25 3.67
N ALA A 139 -10.08 8.91 4.26
CA ALA A 139 -10.25 7.64 4.96
C ALA A 139 -10.07 6.45 4.01
N ALA A 140 -10.60 6.53 2.79
CA ALA A 140 -10.46 5.48 1.79
C ALA A 140 -9.00 5.23 1.39
N CYS A 141 -8.21 6.29 1.15
CA CYS A 141 -6.81 6.12 0.77
C CYS A 141 -5.94 5.63 1.93
N ASP A 142 -6.16 6.10 3.17
CA ASP A 142 -5.45 5.57 4.35
C ASP A 142 -5.72 4.09 4.57
N HIS A 143 -6.99 3.68 4.49
CA HIS A 143 -7.38 2.29 4.64
C HIS A 143 -6.74 1.42 3.55
N PHE A 144 -6.71 1.89 2.31
CA PHE A 144 -6.08 1.16 1.21
C PHE A 144 -4.56 1.01 1.43
N VAL A 145 -3.83 2.10 1.69
CA VAL A 145 -2.36 2.07 1.89
C VAL A 145 -2.00 1.22 3.11
N GLY A 146 -2.76 1.36 4.20
CA GLY A 146 -2.59 0.55 5.41
C GLY A 146 -2.81 -0.94 5.16
N ARG A 147 -3.94 -1.32 4.53
CA ARG A 147 -4.22 -2.73 4.21
C ARG A 147 -3.19 -3.31 3.24
N LEU A 148 -2.81 -2.55 2.21
CA LEU A 148 -1.84 -2.98 1.20
C LEU A 148 -0.45 -3.21 1.82
N THR A 149 -0.02 -2.33 2.72
CA THR A 149 1.25 -2.48 3.46
C THR A 149 1.21 -3.69 4.39
N ASN A 150 0.14 -3.83 5.19
CA ASN A 150 -0.01 -4.92 6.14
C ASN A 150 -0.06 -6.30 5.45
N ILE A 151 -0.80 -6.42 4.34
CA ILE A 151 -0.86 -7.70 3.61
C ILE A 151 0.51 -8.05 3.02
N ALA A 152 1.23 -7.08 2.47
CA ALA A 152 2.56 -7.32 1.94
C ALA A 152 3.53 -7.79 3.04
N GLU A 153 3.50 -7.13 4.20
CA GLU A 153 4.34 -7.48 5.33
C GLU A 153 4.03 -8.88 5.87
N VAL A 154 2.75 -9.20 6.11
CA VAL A 154 2.33 -10.52 6.56
C VAL A 154 2.72 -11.59 5.55
N SER A 155 2.52 -11.33 4.26
CA SER A 155 2.86 -12.29 3.21
C SER A 155 4.37 -12.54 3.15
N ILE A 156 5.19 -11.50 3.28
CA ILE A 156 6.65 -11.61 3.32
C ILE A 156 7.10 -12.40 4.56
N ARG A 157 6.59 -12.06 5.75
CA ARG A 157 6.93 -12.78 6.99
C ARG A 157 6.55 -14.26 6.91
N LEU A 158 5.39 -14.59 6.33
CA LEU A 158 4.99 -15.98 6.12
C LEU A 158 5.95 -16.73 5.18
N LEU A 159 6.48 -16.06 4.15
CA LEU A 159 7.46 -16.66 3.24
C LEU A 159 8.85 -16.82 3.85
N ASP A 160 9.25 -15.90 4.74
CA ASP A 160 10.50 -16.00 5.48
C ASP A 160 10.50 -17.22 6.42
N LEU A 161 9.32 -17.65 6.90
CA LEU A 161 9.16 -18.84 7.74
C LEU A 161 9.20 -20.17 6.99
N LEU A 162 9.05 -20.17 5.66
CA LEU A 162 9.14 -21.42 4.91
C LEU A 162 10.59 -21.95 4.95
N PRO A 163 10.82 -23.27 5.00
CA PRO A 163 12.18 -23.79 4.88
C PRO A 163 12.76 -23.51 3.49
N LEU A 164 14.04 -23.17 3.43
CA LEU A 164 14.81 -23.12 2.19
C LEU A 164 15.38 -24.51 1.92
N HIS A 165 15.74 -24.80 0.67
CA HIS A 165 16.44 -26.04 0.33
C HIS A 165 17.68 -26.28 1.22
N SER A 166 18.43 -25.21 1.52
CA SER A 166 19.61 -25.26 2.40
C SER A 166 19.30 -25.54 3.88
N HIS A 167 18.05 -25.39 4.32
CA HIS A 167 17.64 -25.70 5.69
C HIS A 167 17.43 -27.20 5.92
N PHE A 168 17.33 -27.99 4.85
CA PHE A 168 17.26 -29.43 4.95
C PHE A 168 18.68 -30.02 5.04
N GLY A 169 18.91 -30.95 5.98
CA GLY A 169 20.24 -31.58 6.13
C GLY A 169 20.65 -32.43 4.92
N ALA A 170 21.91 -32.73 4.67
CA ALA A 170 22.28 -33.55 3.51
C ALA A 170 21.64 -34.97 3.58
N LEU A 171 21.15 -35.48 2.45
CA LEU A 171 20.73 -36.87 2.27
C LEU A 171 21.73 -37.65 1.43
N PRO A 172 21.79 -38.98 1.58
CA PRO A 172 22.57 -39.82 0.68
C PRO A 172 22.17 -39.58 -0.78
N GLY A 173 23.14 -39.20 -1.62
CA GLY A 173 22.94 -38.85 -3.02
C GLY A 173 23.08 -37.35 -3.34
N ASP A 174 23.00 -36.46 -2.34
CA ASP A 174 23.15 -35.01 -2.54
C ASP A 174 24.60 -34.62 -2.92
N GLU A 175 25.58 -35.46 -2.58
CA GLU A 175 27.01 -35.28 -2.86
C GLU A 175 27.35 -35.18 -4.36
N LYS A 176 26.45 -35.62 -5.24
CA LYS A 176 26.66 -35.63 -6.70
C LYS A 176 26.04 -34.44 -7.44
N VAL A 177 25.26 -33.59 -6.75
CA VAL A 177 24.65 -32.43 -7.39
C VAL A 177 25.67 -31.30 -7.41
N GLU A 178 26.48 -31.22 -8.48
CA GLU A 178 27.31 -30.04 -8.72
C GLU A 178 26.40 -28.81 -8.72
N PRO A 179 26.68 -27.77 -7.89
CA PRO A 179 25.88 -26.56 -7.92
C PRO A 179 25.92 -25.98 -9.34
N PRO A 180 24.76 -25.57 -9.91
CA PRO A 180 24.70 -25.08 -11.28
C PRO A 180 25.72 -23.96 -11.47
N ARG A 181 26.65 -24.17 -12.41
CA ARG A 181 27.79 -23.27 -12.64
C ARG A 181 27.27 -21.85 -12.86
N MET A 182 27.68 -20.92 -12.01
CA MET A 182 27.34 -19.51 -12.18
C MET A 182 27.79 -19.03 -13.56
N SER A 183 26.92 -18.29 -14.27
CA SER A 183 27.27 -17.74 -15.56
C SER A 183 28.50 -16.83 -15.46
N ILE A 184 29.37 -16.89 -16.48
CA ILE A 184 30.63 -16.12 -16.54
C ILE A 184 30.39 -14.62 -16.28
N LYS A 185 29.29 -14.07 -16.80
CA LYS A 185 28.90 -12.67 -16.57
C LYS A 185 28.64 -12.37 -15.09
N ARG A 186 28.00 -13.28 -14.36
CA ARG A 186 27.74 -13.12 -12.92
C ARG A 186 29.02 -13.26 -12.09
N ARG A 187 29.95 -14.12 -12.53
CA ARG A 187 31.28 -14.26 -11.92
C ARG A 187 32.12 -13.00 -12.08
N LEU A 188 32.16 -12.42 -13.29
CA LEU A 188 32.87 -11.16 -13.57
C LEU A 188 32.30 -9.97 -12.78
N ARG A 189 30.97 -9.86 -12.65
CA ARG A 189 30.36 -8.79 -11.83
C ARG A 189 30.71 -8.91 -10.35
N ARG A 190 30.90 -10.13 -9.83
CA ARG A 190 31.34 -10.34 -8.44
C ARG A 190 32.79 -9.93 -8.23
N LEU A 191 33.68 -10.34 -9.14
CA LEU A 191 35.08 -9.96 -9.08
C LEU A 191 35.24 -8.43 -9.13
N ASN A 192 34.52 -7.75 -10.03
CA ASN A 192 34.56 -6.30 -10.09
C ASN A 192 33.98 -5.63 -8.83
N ALA A 193 32.91 -6.17 -8.24
CA ALA A 193 32.32 -5.63 -7.01
C ALA A 193 33.17 -5.91 -5.74
N GLU A 194 34.01 -6.95 -5.77
CA GLU A 194 35.01 -7.24 -4.74
C GLU A 194 36.26 -6.36 -4.92
N GLU A 195 36.66 -6.06 -6.16
CA GLU A 195 37.74 -5.11 -6.46
C GLU A 195 37.36 -3.64 -6.14
N GLU A 196 36.08 -3.29 -6.23
CA GLU A 196 35.57 -1.95 -5.88
C GLU A 196 35.49 -1.72 -4.36
N LYS A 197 35.55 -2.79 -3.55
CA LYS A 197 35.79 -2.70 -2.09
C LYS A 197 37.30 -2.52 -1.82
N VAL A 198 37.86 -1.41 -2.26
CA VAL A 198 39.22 -1.00 -1.85
C VAL A 198 39.18 -0.63 -0.36
N PRO A 199 40.13 -1.13 0.46
CA PRO A 199 40.21 -0.78 1.87
C PRO A 199 40.46 0.72 2.03
N GLU A 200 39.65 1.35 2.87
CA GLU A 200 39.85 2.69 3.40
C GLU A 200 41.32 2.85 3.82
N ALA A 201 42.06 3.70 3.12
CA ALA A 201 43.47 3.93 3.39
C ALA A 201 43.64 4.49 4.82
N PRO A 202 44.62 4.01 5.61
CA PRO A 202 44.84 4.53 6.95
C PRO A 202 45.32 5.98 6.87
N ASN A 203 44.53 6.85 7.49
CA ASN A 203 44.82 8.27 7.70
C ASN A 203 46.21 8.47 8.35
N PRO A 204 47.18 9.16 7.73
CA PRO A 204 48.53 9.28 8.25
C PRO A 204 48.64 10.46 9.23
N LYS A 205 47.93 10.41 10.36
CA LYS A 205 48.15 11.30 11.52
C LYS A 205 47.78 10.63 12.84
N ALA A 206 48.51 9.58 13.23
CA ALA A 206 48.58 9.14 14.63
C ALA A 206 49.83 8.28 14.85
N ALA A 207 51.01 8.89 14.73
CA ALA A 207 52.25 8.29 15.21
C ALA A 207 52.36 8.55 16.72
N ALA A 208 51.91 7.60 17.55
CA ALA A 208 52.40 7.44 18.91
C ALA A 208 52.09 6.05 19.49
N LYS A 209 53.14 5.21 19.52
CA LYS A 209 53.46 4.30 20.62
C LYS A 209 52.48 3.13 20.89
N GLY A 210 52.81 1.95 20.37
CA GLY A 210 52.24 0.68 20.86
C GLY A 210 52.69 -0.52 20.04
N LYS A 211 53.21 -1.55 20.71
CA LYS A 211 53.75 -2.80 20.16
C LYS A 211 52.81 -3.48 19.17
N ALA A 212 53.36 -3.95 18.04
CA ALA A 212 52.70 -4.86 17.13
C ALA A 212 52.66 -6.27 17.72
N GLU A 213 51.45 -6.79 17.96
CA GLU A 213 51.18 -8.22 18.10
C GLU A 213 50.89 -8.84 16.72
N PRO A 214 51.28 -10.10 16.50
CA PRO A 214 51.09 -10.76 15.21
C PRO A 214 49.60 -11.03 14.96
N LYS A 215 49.10 -10.48 13.85
CA LYS A 215 47.75 -10.66 13.31
C LYS A 215 47.51 -12.15 13.02
N ALA A 216 46.69 -12.78 13.85
CA ALA A 216 46.19 -14.13 13.63
C ALA A 216 45.51 -14.25 12.26
N ALA A 217 45.80 -15.33 11.57
CA ALA A 217 45.19 -15.71 10.30
C ALA A 217 43.66 -15.72 10.45
N ALA A 218 42.98 -14.97 9.58
CA ALA A 218 41.54 -14.96 9.49
C ALA A 218 41.05 -16.40 9.23
N ALA A 219 40.18 -16.87 10.12
CA ALA A 219 39.43 -18.11 9.93
C ALA A 219 38.66 -18.05 8.60
N PRO A 220 38.42 -19.19 7.93
CA PRO A 220 37.64 -19.23 6.71
C PRO A 220 36.24 -18.69 7.00
N GLU A 221 35.85 -17.61 6.32
CA GLU A 221 34.47 -17.10 6.33
C GLU A 221 33.53 -18.24 5.94
N GLU A 222 32.75 -18.72 6.91
CA GLU A 222 31.61 -19.59 6.66
C GLU A 222 30.71 -18.87 5.67
N LYS A 223 30.54 -19.45 4.47
CA LYS A 223 29.58 -18.95 3.48
C LYS A 223 28.23 -18.86 4.19
N PRO A 224 27.60 -17.68 4.32
CA PRO A 224 26.31 -17.58 4.96
C PRO A 224 25.35 -18.49 4.20
N SER A 225 24.83 -19.52 4.87
CA SER A 225 24.00 -20.59 4.29
C SER A 225 22.58 -20.13 3.93
N GLY A 226 22.38 -18.81 3.82
CA GLY A 226 21.09 -18.14 3.65
C GLY A 226 21.03 -17.22 2.44
N LEU A 227 19.81 -16.91 2.02
CA LEU A 227 19.56 -15.88 1.02
C LEU A 227 20.01 -14.51 1.56
N PRO A 228 20.52 -13.61 0.72
CA PRO A 228 20.91 -12.28 1.16
C PRO A 228 19.69 -11.52 1.68
N GLU A 229 19.84 -10.92 2.86
CA GLU A 229 18.84 -10.00 3.40
C GLU A 229 18.69 -8.79 2.49
N ARG A 230 17.45 -8.31 2.35
CA ARG A 230 17.13 -7.12 1.58
C ARG A 230 16.12 -6.28 2.34
N LYS A 231 16.37 -4.96 2.34
CA LYS A 231 15.41 -3.96 2.75
C LYS A 231 14.52 -3.57 1.57
N TRP A 232 13.22 -3.81 1.70
CA TRP A 232 12.20 -3.46 0.73
C TRP A 232 11.64 -2.08 1.08
N ILE A 233 11.68 -1.15 0.12
CA ILE A 233 11.22 0.23 0.29
C ILE A 233 9.71 0.25 0.58
N GLY A 234 9.25 1.16 1.43
CA GLY A 234 7.82 1.35 1.72
C GLY A 234 7.03 1.93 0.55
N LEU A 235 5.73 2.13 0.76
CA LEU A 235 4.85 2.85 -0.16
C LEU A 235 4.75 4.32 0.26
N PRO A 236 4.49 5.26 -0.65
CA PRO A 236 4.17 6.64 -0.28
C PRO A 236 2.94 6.67 0.65
N LYS A 237 3.13 7.15 1.87
CA LYS A 237 2.09 7.11 2.92
C LYS A 237 1.00 8.14 2.65
N TYR A 238 1.40 9.32 2.19
CA TYR A 238 0.54 10.49 2.10
C TYR A 238 0.36 11.03 0.67
N GLU A 239 0.95 10.39 -0.33
CA GLU A 239 0.86 10.84 -1.73
C GLU A 239 -0.60 10.93 -2.22
N LEU A 240 -1.45 9.95 -1.88
CA LEU A 240 -2.86 9.99 -2.28
C LEU A 240 -3.64 11.12 -1.59
N ARG A 241 -3.30 11.46 -0.35
CA ARG A 241 -3.90 12.60 0.36
C ARG A 241 -3.47 13.94 -0.21
N ALA A 242 -2.24 14.04 -0.72
CA ALA A 242 -1.76 15.25 -1.37
C ALA A 242 -2.60 15.64 -2.60
N LEU A 243 -3.24 14.67 -3.27
CA LEU A 243 -4.20 14.93 -4.37
C LEU A 243 -5.45 15.70 -3.93
N LEU A 244 -5.75 15.71 -2.63
CA LEU A 244 -6.85 16.45 -2.01
C LEU A 244 -6.41 17.78 -1.42
N CYS A 245 -5.18 18.22 -1.72
CA CYS A 245 -4.69 19.54 -1.34
C CYS A 245 -4.77 20.48 -2.55
N GLY A 246 -5.54 21.55 -2.43
CA GLY A 246 -5.76 22.53 -3.51
C GLY A 246 -7.04 22.27 -4.33
N GLY A 247 -7.24 23.07 -5.38
CA GLY A 247 -8.42 22.95 -6.25
C GLY A 247 -9.78 23.20 -5.56
N GLY A 248 -9.77 23.87 -4.40
CA GLY A 248 -10.95 24.11 -3.57
C GLY A 248 -11.26 22.99 -2.57
N TRP A 249 -10.44 21.94 -2.47
CA TRP A 249 -10.57 20.98 -1.37
C TRP A 249 -10.21 21.63 -0.02
N PRO A 250 -10.84 21.20 1.09
CA PRO A 250 -10.50 21.70 2.42
C PRO A 250 -9.07 21.29 2.80
N ALA A 251 -8.44 22.05 3.70
CA ALA A 251 -7.13 21.71 4.24
C ALA A 251 -7.09 20.29 4.84
N ASP A 252 -5.97 19.59 4.68
CA ASP A 252 -5.72 18.30 5.36
C ASP A 252 -4.95 18.56 6.67
N PRO A 253 -5.55 18.32 7.85
CA PRO A 253 -4.88 18.59 9.12
C PRO A 253 -3.61 17.76 9.35
N VAL A 254 -3.42 16.66 8.60
CA VAL A 254 -2.22 15.82 8.72
C VAL A 254 -1.06 16.38 7.90
N LEU A 255 -1.35 16.94 6.72
CA LEU A 255 -0.34 17.41 5.76
C LEU A 255 -0.02 18.90 5.86
N MET A 256 -0.87 19.67 6.53
CA MET A 256 -0.69 21.11 6.63
C MET A 256 0.20 21.47 7.83
N GLU A 257 1.21 22.28 7.58
CA GLU A 257 2.02 22.98 8.58
C GLU A 257 2.10 24.45 8.17
N GLU A 258 1.67 25.35 9.05
CA GLU A 258 1.68 26.81 8.82
C GLU A 258 1.06 27.24 7.47
N GLU A 259 -0.12 26.70 7.13
CA GLU A 259 -0.85 26.99 5.88
C GLU A 259 -0.19 26.50 4.58
N THR A 260 0.92 25.77 4.68
CA THR A 260 1.59 25.13 3.54
C THR A 260 1.57 23.62 3.64
N ILE A 261 1.66 22.95 2.49
CA ILE A 261 1.80 21.50 2.44
C ILE A 261 3.22 21.16 2.88
N ASP A 262 3.33 20.33 3.91
CA ASP A 262 4.61 19.78 4.34
C ASP A 262 5.10 18.75 3.30
N GLU A 263 5.98 19.22 2.41
CA GLU A 263 6.57 18.39 1.35
C GLU A 263 7.35 17.18 1.91
N GLN A 264 7.88 17.28 3.14
CA GLN A 264 8.59 16.17 3.77
C GLN A 264 7.63 15.05 4.14
N LYS A 265 6.45 15.39 4.69
CA LYS A 265 5.38 14.40 4.93
C LYS A 265 4.91 13.76 3.65
N VAL A 266 4.73 14.52 2.56
CA VAL A 266 4.28 13.92 1.28
C VAL A 266 5.26 12.85 0.77
N GLN A 267 6.56 13.03 1.03
CA GLN A 267 7.60 12.07 0.69
C GLN A 267 7.77 10.93 1.71
N GLU A 268 7.04 10.96 2.84
CA GLU A 268 7.10 9.91 3.85
C GLU A 268 6.63 8.57 3.27
N LEU A 269 7.44 7.55 3.49
CA LEU A 269 7.14 6.19 3.10
C LEU A 269 6.64 5.41 4.30
N THR A 270 5.80 4.40 4.06
CA THR A 270 5.49 3.39 5.07
C THR A 270 6.75 2.65 5.51
N GLU A 271 6.69 1.97 6.65
CA GLU A 271 7.84 1.25 7.18
C GLU A 271 8.40 0.26 6.15
N SER A 272 9.72 0.32 5.99
CA SER A 272 10.45 -0.61 5.14
C SER A 272 10.49 -1.99 5.77
N MET A 273 10.34 -3.03 4.95
CA MET A 273 10.37 -4.42 5.42
C MET A 273 11.73 -5.04 5.15
N SER A 274 12.32 -5.75 6.10
CA SER A 274 13.54 -6.55 5.90
C SER A 274 13.17 -8.02 5.73
N SER A 275 13.64 -8.65 4.65
CA SER A 275 13.36 -10.06 4.38
C SER A 275 14.39 -10.65 3.41
N PHE A 276 14.40 -11.97 3.26
CA PHE A 276 15.21 -12.65 2.27
C PHE A 276 14.86 -12.25 0.85
N ARG A 277 15.87 -12.21 -0.02
CA ARG A 277 15.64 -12.01 -1.45
C ARG A 277 15.36 -13.34 -2.16
N SER A 278 14.10 -13.58 -2.53
CA SER A 278 13.70 -14.65 -3.46
C SER A 278 12.79 -14.12 -4.59
N PRO A 279 12.57 -14.91 -5.66
CA PRO A 279 11.61 -14.56 -6.72
C PRO A 279 10.20 -14.27 -6.19
N VAL A 280 9.72 -15.01 -5.21
CA VAL A 280 8.39 -14.78 -4.60
C VAL A 280 8.31 -13.45 -3.85
N HIS A 281 9.31 -13.15 -3.02
CA HIS A 281 9.37 -11.87 -2.30
C HIS A 281 9.35 -10.69 -3.28
N ARG A 282 10.11 -10.83 -4.38
CA ARG A 282 10.10 -9.84 -5.46
C ARG A 282 8.72 -9.74 -6.11
N SER A 283 8.07 -10.85 -6.43
CA SER A 283 6.73 -10.86 -7.01
C SER A 283 5.71 -10.13 -6.11
N ILE A 284 5.77 -10.35 -4.79
CA ILE A 284 4.92 -9.63 -3.83
C ILE A 284 5.22 -8.13 -3.82
N VAL A 285 6.49 -7.74 -3.78
CA VAL A 285 6.84 -6.31 -3.75
C VAL A 285 6.48 -5.60 -5.06
N ASP A 286 6.77 -6.24 -6.20
CA ASP A 286 6.44 -5.72 -7.54
C ASP A 286 4.91 -5.64 -7.71
N GLY A 287 4.17 -6.67 -7.29
CA GLY A 287 2.70 -6.68 -7.27
C GLY A 287 2.12 -5.58 -6.39
N ARG A 288 2.65 -5.39 -5.17
CA ARG A 288 2.22 -4.31 -4.27
C ARG A 288 2.32 -2.94 -4.95
N LEU A 289 3.43 -2.67 -5.63
CA LEU A 289 3.64 -1.41 -6.36
C LEU A 289 2.69 -1.28 -7.55
N GLN A 290 2.54 -2.33 -8.35
CA GLN A 290 1.64 -2.34 -9.50
C GLN A 290 0.18 -2.03 -9.10
N PHE A 291 -0.30 -2.65 -8.03
CA PHE A 291 -1.66 -2.48 -7.56
C PHE A 291 -1.89 -1.16 -6.81
N TYR A 292 -0.86 -0.63 -6.14
CA TYR A 292 -0.86 0.76 -5.66
C TYR A 292 -1.08 1.75 -6.82
N GLU A 293 -0.31 1.64 -7.90
CA GLU A 293 -0.45 2.52 -9.07
C GLU A 293 -1.82 2.36 -9.76
N ARG A 294 -2.35 1.14 -9.82
CA ARG A 294 -3.70 0.88 -10.34
C ARG A 294 -4.76 1.60 -9.51
N TYR A 295 -4.69 1.50 -8.18
CA TYR A 295 -5.63 2.18 -7.29
C TYR A 295 -5.47 3.70 -7.40
N LYS A 296 -4.23 4.22 -7.34
CA LYS A 296 -3.90 5.63 -7.46
C LYS A 296 -4.53 6.25 -8.71
N LYS A 297 -4.39 5.61 -9.87
CA LYS A 297 -5.00 6.09 -11.12
C LYS A 297 -6.52 6.27 -11.00
N GLN A 298 -7.21 5.28 -10.44
CA GLN A 298 -8.67 5.34 -10.27
C GLN A 298 -9.08 6.36 -9.20
N PHE A 299 -8.33 6.43 -8.10
CA PHE A 299 -8.52 7.41 -7.05
C PHE A 299 -8.37 8.84 -7.58
N THR A 300 -7.32 9.15 -8.36
CA THR A 300 -7.14 10.45 -9.00
C THR A 300 -8.32 10.81 -9.93
N ALA A 301 -8.85 9.83 -10.67
CA ALA A 301 -10.02 10.04 -11.52
C ALA A 301 -11.28 10.36 -10.70
N GLU A 302 -11.52 9.65 -9.59
CA GLU A 302 -12.60 9.94 -8.65
C GLU A 302 -12.47 11.34 -8.03
N VAL A 303 -11.28 11.69 -7.52
CA VAL A 303 -11.01 13.04 -6.96
C VAL A 303 -11.30 14.12 -8.00
N SER A 304 -10.81 13.95 -9.24
CA SER A 304 -11.02 14.92 -10.31
C SER A 304 -12.50 15.06 -10.67
N ARG A 305 -13.24 13.93 -10.74
CA ARG A 305 -14.68 13.94 -11.01
C ARG A 305 -15.43 14.73 -9.96
N TRP A 306 -15.21 14.43 -8.68
CA TRP A 306 -15.92 15.11 -7.60
C TRP A 306 -15.54 16.57 -7.47
N ASN A 307 -14.27 16.93 -7.69
CA ASN A 307 -13.88 18.34 -7.66
C ASN A 307 -14.56 19.14 -8.78
N ALA A 308 -14.62 18.58 -9.99
CA ALA A 308 -15.33 19.21 -11.10
C ALA A 308 -16.83 19.35 -10.81
N GLU A 309 -17.45 18.33 -10.23
CA GLU A 309 -18.87 18.35 -9.88
C GLU A 309 -19.20 19.40 -8.82
N MET A 310 -18.43 19.47 -7.73
CA MET A 310 -18.64 20.47 -6.68
C MET A 310 -18.37 21.89 -7.19
N SER A 311 -17.31 22.08 -7.97
CA SER A 311 -17.00 23.39 -8.57
C SER A 311 -18.09 23.85 -9.55
N ALA A 312 -18.67 22.93 -10.33
CA ALA A 312 -19.79 23.22 -11.21
C ALA A 312 -21.06 23.64 -10.44
N ARG A 313 -21.30 23.05 -9.26
CA ARG A 313 -22.41 23.44 -8.38
C ARG A 313 -22.22 24.84 -7.82
N GLU A 314 -21.03 25.14 -7.29
CA GLU A 314 -20.71 26.49 -6.79
C GLU A 314 -20.85 27.54 -7.89
N ALA A 315 -20.29 27.29 -9.07
CA ALA A 315 -20.43 28.20 -10.21
C ALA A 315 -21.89 28.43 -10.62
N LYS A 316 -22.76 27.41 -10.48
CA LYS A 316 -24.20 27.53 -10.75
C LYS A 316 -24.93 28.39 -9.72
N GLU A 317 -24.55 28.30 -8.45
CA GLU A 317 -25.09 29.17 -7.40
C GLU A 317 -24.62 30.62 -7.59
N GLU A 318 -23.33 30.84 -7.86
CA GLU A 318 -22.79 32.18 -8.13
C GLU A 318 -23.41 32.85 -9.36
N ALA A 319 -23.55 32.10 -10.47
CA ALA A 319 -24.22 32.60 -11.66
C ALA A 319 -25.70 32.91 -11.38
N GLY A 320 -26.32 32.12 -10.51
CA GLY A 320 -27.69 32.36 -10.07
C GLY A 320 -27.86 33.64 -9.28
N GLU A 321 -26.99 33.87 -8.32
CA GLU A 321 -26.98 35.10 -7.53
C GLU A 321 -26.77 36.34 -8.43
N LYS A 322 -25.84 36.27 -9.38
CA LYS A 322 -25.63 37.35 -10.36
C LYS A 322 -26.88 37.64 -11.19
N ASN A 323 -27.56 36.59 -11.66
CA ASN A 323 -28.81 36.74 -12.40
C ASN A 323 -29.92 37.33 -11.52
N TRP A 324 -30.04 36.86 -10.29
CA TRP A 324 -30.98 37.40 -9.31
C TRP A 324 -30.77 38.90 -9.07
N GLN A 325 -29.54 39.31 -8.77
CA GLN A 325 -29.18 40.72 -8.58
C GLN A 325 -29.42 41.57 -9.83
N SER A 326 -29.26 41.01 -11.03
CA SER A 326 -29.59 41.69 -12.29
C SER A 326 -31.09 41.95 -12.41
N MET A 327 -31.92 40.96 -12.09
CA MET A 327 -33.38 41.11 -12.12
C MET A 327 -33.87 42.12 -11.09
N ILE A 328 -33.29 42.14 -9.88
CA ILE A 328 -33.61 43.13 -8.85
C ILE A 328 -33.28 44.56 -9.31
N ARG A 329 -32.10 44.77 -9.90
CA ARG A 329 -31.70 46.08 -10.46
C ARG A 329 -32.67 46.57 -11.53
N GLN A 330 -33.06 45.70 -12.44
CA GLN A 330 -34.05 46.00 -13.47
C GLN A 330 -35.41 46.43 -12.89
N LEU A 331 -35.87 45.79 -11.82
CA LEU A 331 -37.11 46.16 -11.13
C LEU A 331 -37.02 47.51 -10.42
N ARG A 332 -35.83 47.86 -9.91
CA ARG A 332 -35.55 49.15 -9.26
C ARG A 332 -35.28 50.29 -10.24
N GLY A 333 -35.05 49.97 -11.52
CA GLY A 333 -34.67 50.94 -12.55
C GLY A 333 -33.22 51.42 -12.46
N GLU A 334 -32.35 50.60 -11.85
CA GLU A 334 -30.88 50.79 -11.75
C GLU A 334 -30.14 50.08 -12.89
#